data_AF-A0AAD7VSD0-F1
#
_entry.id   AF-A0AAD7VSD0-F1
#
_cell.length_a   1.000
_cell.length_b   1.000
_cell.length_c   1.000
_cell.angle_alpha   90.00
_cell.angle_beta   90.00
_cell.angle_gamma   90.00
#
_symmetry.space_group_name_H-M   'P 1'
#
loop_
_entity.id
_entity.type
_entity.pdbx_description
1 polymer ?
#
loop_
_entity_poly.entity_id
_entity_poly.type
_entity_poly.pdbx_seq_one_letter_code
_entity_poly.pdbx_strand_id
1 'polypeptide(L)'
;MLSHIHEKFDNFSVNINPDDNYRIITFRDDIFDIGGRLLDPVCRNPTNENSVSDELLRLHFPGEPVFETDFPPGSDMVGEIRNGPDATKRMAAELFTRLGG
;
A
#
# COMPACT_ATOMS: atom_id res chain seq x y z
N MET A 1 14.26 -11.19 10.67
CA MET A 1 14.43 -11.26 9.20
C MET A 1 13.13 -10.87 8.49
N LEU A 2 11.96 -11.42 8.87
CA LEU A 2 10.64 -10.98 8.38
C LEU A 2 10.34 -9.49 8.66
N SER A 3 10.84 -8.93 9.76
CA SER A 3 10.65 -7.51 10.12
C SER A 3 11.05 -6.53 9.02
N HIS A 4 12.06 -6.84 8.21
CA HIS A 4 12.54 -5.90 7.20
C HIS A 4 11.67 -5.86 5.94
N ILE A 5 11.01 -6.96 5.55
CA ILE A 5 10.13 -6.94 4.36
C ILE A 5 8.79 -6.27 4.68
N HIS A 6 8.26 -6.48 5.90
CA HIS A 6 7.09 -5.75 6.38
C HIS A 6 7.34 -4.24 6.38
N GLU A 7 8.47 -3.78 6.93
CA GLU A 7 8.83 -2.37 6.92
C GLU A 7 8.90 -1.80 5.48
N LYS A 8 9.46 -2.56 4.52
CA LYS A 8 9.51 -2.13 3.12
C LYS A 8 8.14 -2.09 2.44
N PHE A 9 7.21 -2.94 2.85
CA PHE A 9 5.83 -2.90 2.38
C PHE A 9 5.10 -1.69 3.00
N ASP A 10 5.23 -1.48 4.31
CA ASP A 10 4.55 -0.40 5.03
C ASP A 10 5.04 0.99 4.59
N ASN A 11 6.32 1.14 4.25
CA ASN A 11 6.89 2.39 3.75
C ASN A 11 6.83 2.54 2.22
N PHE A 12 6.03 1.71 1.53
CA PHE A 12 5.82 1.75 0.08
C PHE A 12 7.09 1.52 -0.78
N SER A 13 8.18 0.97 -0.22
CA SER A 13 9.38 0.60 -1.00
C SER A 13 9.15 -0.66 -1.85
N VAL A 14 8.24 -1.53 -1.42
CA VAL A 14 7.83 -2.77 -2.10
C VAL A 14 6.32 -2.77 -2.24
N ASN A 15 5.85 -3.30 -3.36
CA ASN A 15 4.45 -3.27 -3.75
C ASN A 15 4.10 -4.52 -4.57
N ILE A 16 2.82 -4.85 -4.68
CA ILE A 16 2.36 -6.00 -5.47
C ILE A 16 1.25 -5.53 -6.39
N ASN A 17 1.41 -5.72 -7.71
CA ASN A 17 0.42 -5.32 -8.69
C ASN A 17 -0.47 -6.49 -9.12
N PRO A 18 -1.73 -6.58 -8.64
CA PRO A 18 -2.64 -7.64 -9.05
C PRO A 18 -2.99 -7.58 -10.54
N ASP A 19 -2.90 -6.40 -11.17
CA ASP A 19 -3.18 -6.19 -12.59
C ASP A 19 -1.99 -6.59 -13.51
N ASP A 20 -0.83 -6.87 -12.94
CA ASP A 20 0.36 -7.39 -13.63
C ASP A 20 0.76 -8.75 -13.05
N ASN A 21 -0.21 -9.68 -13.01
CA ASN A 21 -0.02 -11.06 -12.56
C ASN A 21 0.56 -11.16 -11.12
N TYR A 22 0.18 -10.24 -10.24
CA TYR A 22 0.72 -10.11 -8.87
C TYR A 22 2.25 -10.04 -8.85
N ARG A 23 2.83 -9.30 -9.80
CA ARG A 23 4.26 -9.01 -9.83
C ARG A 23 4.62 -8.10 -8.65
N ILE A 24 5.70 -8.46 -7.97
CA ILE A 24 6.33 -7.66 -6.93
C ILE A 24 7.11 -6.54 -7.60
N ILE A 25 6.87 -5.31 -7.18
CA ILE A 25 7.46 -4.10 -7.72
C ILE A 25 8.24 -3.43 -6.59
N THR A 26 9.50 -3.11 -6.87
CA THR A 26 10.40 -2.41 -5.97
C THR A 26 10.65 -1.00 -6.49
N PHE A 27 10.53 0.00 -5.62
CA PHE A 27 10.72 1.41 -5.99
C PHE A 27 12.06 1.99 -5.50
N ARG A 28 12.75 1.23 -4.64
CA ARG A 28 14.07 1.55 -4.08
C ARG A 28 14.99 0.33 -4.20
N ASP A 29 16.13 0.36 -3.52
CA ASP A 29 17.09 -0.73 -3.49
C ASP A 29 16.41 -2.07 -3.17
N ASP A 30 16.48 -2.98 -4.14
CA ASP A 30 15.95 -4.34 -4.02
C ASP A 30 16.94 -5.24 -3.26
N ILE A 31 17.16 -4.92 -1.99
CA ILE A 31 18.08 -5.63 -1.11
C ILE A 31 17.69 -7.11 -0.87
N PHE A 32 16.48 -7.50 -1.25
CA PHE A 32 15.96 -8.86 -1.11
C PHE A 32 15.91 -9.62 -2.44
N ASP A 33 16.25 -8.98 -3.56
CA ASP A 33 16.19 -9.55 -4.92
C ASP A 33 14.80 -10.11 -5.26
N ILE A 34 13.73 -9.44 -4.83
CA ILE A 34 12.34 -9.88 -5.00
C ILE A 34 11.61 -9.16 -6.13
N GLY A 35 12.18 -8.09 -6.67
CA GLY A 35 11.62 -7.32 -7.77
C GLY A 35 11.37 -8.20 -9.00
N GLY A 36 10.21 -8.03 -9.62
CA GLY A 36 9.80 -8.81 -10.79
C GLY A 36 9.34 -10.24 -10.48
N ARG A 37 9.56 -10.74 -9.26
CA ARG A 37 9.02 -12.03 -8.83
C ARG A 37 7.51 -11.95 -8.68
N LEU A 38 6.92 -13.13 -8.58
CA LEU A 38 5.49 -13.34 -8.47
C LEU A 38 5.15 -13.61 -6.99
N LEU A 39 4.15 -12.92 -6.44
CA LEU A 39 3.51 -13.28 -5.16
C LEU A 39 3.18 -14.78 -5.13
N ASP A 40 3.26 -15.44 -3.99
CA ASP A 40 2.96 -16.88 -3.89
C ASP A 40 1.53 -17.20 -4.39
N PRO A 41 1.32 -18.27 -5.18
CA PRO A 41 -0.01 -18.68 -5.66
C PRO A 41 -1.05 -18.86 -4.55
N VAL A 42 -0.63 -19.29 -3.35
CA VAL A 42 -1.50 -19.44 -2.19
C VAL A 42 -2.15 -18.10 -1.82
N CYS A 43 -1.44 -16.99 -1.99
CA CYS A 43 -1.94 -15.64 -1.71
C CYS A 43 -2.86 -15.07 -2.80
N ARG A 44 -2.97 -15.74 -3.96
CA ARG A 44 -3.79 -15.28 -5.11
C ARG A 44 -5.04 -16.11 -5.30
N ASN A 45 -5.15 -17.23 -4.59
CA ASN A 45 -6.27 -18.14 -4.73
C ASN A 45 -7.44 -17.66 -3.85
N PRO A 46 -8.57 -17.19 -4.41
CA PRO A 46 -9.68 -16.64 -3.62
C PRO A 46 -10.31 -17.64 -2.64
N THR A 47 -10.08 -18.94 -2.81
CA THR A 47 -10.58 -19.97 -1.90
C THR A 47 -9.60 -20.32 -0.77
N ASN A 48 -8.40 -19.72 -0.77
CA ASN A 48 -7.40 -19.93 0.26
C ASN A 48 -7.54 -18.88 1.36
N GLU A 49 -7.40 -19.29 2.62
CA GLU A 49 -7.45 -18.37 3.77
C GLU A 49 -6.35 -17.32 3.77
N ASN A 50 -5.23 -17.57 3.07
CA ASN A 50 -4.11 -16.65 2.95
C ASN A 50 -4.23 -15.75 1.70
N SER A 51 -5.36 -15.78 0.99
CA SER A 51 -5.59 -14.91 -0.17
C SER A 51 -5.61 -13.45 0.26
N VAL A 52 -4.93 -12.60 -0.52
CA VAL A 52 -5.03 -11.15 -0.37
C VAL A 52 -6.08 -10.59 -1.31
N SER A 53 -6.74 -9.51 -0.90
CA SER A 53 -7.70 -8.79 -1.73
C SER A 53 -6.98 -7.93 -2.77
N ASP A 54 -7.35 -8.08 -4.05
CA ASP A 54 -6.85 -7.24 -5.14
C ASP A 54 -7.14 -5.75 -4.88
N GLU A 55 -8.27 -5.43 -4.24
CA GLU A 55 -8.64 -4.06 -3.93
C GLU A 55 -7.66 -3.44 -2.91
N LEU A 56 -7.23 -4.21 -1.91
CA LEU A 56 -6.23 -3.76 -0.94
C LEU A 56 -4.84 -3.60 -1.57
N LEU A 57 -4.47 -4.50 -2.49
CA LEU A 57 -3.21 -4.36 -3.23
C LEU A 57 -3.22 -3.14 -4.16
N ARG A 58 -4.32 -2.88 -4.87
CA ARG A 58 -4.47 -1.67 -5.71
C ARG A 58 -4.49 -0.38 -4.88
N LEU A 59 -4.98 -0.45 -3.65
CA LEU A 59 -4.94 0.67 -2.72
C LEU A 59 -3.50 0.98 -2.28
N HIS A 60 -2.64 -0.05 -2.20
CA HIS A 60 -1.22 0.05 -1.88
C HIS A 60 -0.35 0.46 -3.09
N PHE A 61 -0.77 0.12 -4.32
CA PHE A 61 -0.01 0.27 -5.57
C PHE A 61 -0.41 1.46 -6.46
N PRO A 62 0.56 2.15 -7.10
CA PRO A 62 1.56 3.02 -6.50
C PRO A 62 0.93 4.37 -6.12
N GLY A 63 0.76 4.60 -4.82
CA GLY A 63 0.70 5.96 -4.29
C GLY A 63 2.10 6.34 -3.85
N GLU A 64 2.78 7.24 -4.56
CA GLU A 64 3.73 8.09 -3.83
C GLU A 64 2.97 8.67 -2.62
N PRO A 65 3.54 8.70 -1.41
CA PRO A 65 3.01 9.54 -0.35
C PRO A 65 3.32 11.00 -0.72
N VAL A 66 2.63 11.55 -1.72
CA VAL A 66 2.62 12.99 -2.04
C VAL A 66 1.63 13.71 -1.14
N PHE A 67 0.74 12.98 -0.49
CA PHE A 67 -0.26 13.57 0.38
C PHE A 67 0.38 13.93 1.71
N GLU A 68 0.46 15.23 1.98
CA GLU A 68 0.73 15.75 3.31
C GLU A 68 -0.36 15.23 4.26
N THR A 69 0.08 14.51 5.28
CA THR A 69 -0.75 13.93 6.36
C THR A 69 -0.71 14.79 7.63
N ASP A 70 0.09 15.87 7.63
CA ASP A 70 0.12 16.84 8.71
C ASP A 70 -0.99 17.87 8.50
N PHE A 71 -2.06 17.72 9.26
CA PHE A 71 -3.21 18.61 9.23
C PHE A 71 -3.13 19.59 10.40
N PRO A 72 -3.25 20.92 10.17
CA PRO A 72 -3.21 21.90 11.25
C PRO A 72 -4.25 21.60 12.34
N PRO A 73 -3.94 21.81 13.63
CA PRO A 73 -4.91 21.61 14.70
C PRO A 73 -6.20 22.42 14.48
N GLY A 74 -7.35 21.74 14.50
CA GLY A 74 -8.66 22.37 14.28
C GLY A 74 -9.11 22.44 12.81
N SER A 75 -8.34 21.92 11.86
CA SER A 75 -8.76 21.75 10.47
C SER A 75 -9.82 20.65 10.30
N ASP A 76 -10.69 20.81 9.29
CA ASP A 76 -11.61 19.75 8.85
C ASP A 76 -10.88 18.80 7.88
N MET A 77 -10.04 17.95 8.46
CA MET A 77 -9.25 16.95 7.74
C MET A 77 -10.09 16.08 6.78
N VAL A 78 -11.28 15.64 7.20
CA VAL A 78 -12.15 14.82 6.36
C VAL A 78 -12.69 15.65 5.19
N GLY A 79 -13.07 16.90 5.44
CA GLY A 79 -13.46 17.85 4.40
C GLY A 79 -12.35 18.13 3.40
N GLU A 80 -11.12 18.33 3.88
CA GLU A 80 -9.93 18.56 3.05
C GLU A 80 -9.57 17.35 2.19
N ILE A 81 -9.62 16.15 2.76
CA ILE A 81 -9.42 14.89 2.01
C ILE A 81 -10.50 14.71 0.95
N ARG A 82 -11.77 14.90 1.33
CA ARG A 82 -12.93 14.69 0.43
C ARG A 82 -12.93 15.65 -0.75
N ASN A 83 -12.53 16.90 -0.52
CA ASN A 83 -12.49 17.93 -1.56
C ASN A 83 -11.17 17.95 -2.34
N GLY A 84 -10.18 17.17 -1.91
CA GLY A 84 -8.87 17.03 -2.55
C GLY A 84 -8.84 16.01 -3.69
N PRO A 85 -7.77 16.01 -4.49
CA PRO A 85 -7.55 14.99 -5.52
C PRO A 85 -7.40 13.61 -4.88
N ASP A 86 -7.86 12.58 -5.60
CA ASP A 86 -7.75 11.19 -5.17
C ASP A 86 -8.29 10.91 -3.75
N ALA A 87 -9.39 11.59 -3.37
CA ALA A 87 -9.99 11.55 -2.03
C ALA A 87 -10.09 10.15 -1.41
N THR A 88 -10.47 9.14 -2.19
CA THR A 88 -10.53 7.74 -1.74
C THR A 88 -9.17 7.18 -1.34
N LYS A 89 -8.13 7.42 -2.16
CA LYS A 89 -6.76 6.97 -1.87
C LYS A 89 -6.17 7.74 -0.69
N ARG A 90 -6.40 9.06 -0.63
CA ARG A 90 -5.92 9.90 0.48
C ARG A 90 -6.58 9.54 1.81
N MET A 91 -7.88 9.24 1.81
CA MET A 91 -8.59 8.74 3.00
C MET A 91 -8.04 7.40 3.48
N ALA A 92 -7.76 6.48 2.55
CA ALA A 92 -7.16 5.20 2.90
C ALA A 92 -5.75 5.37 3.49
N ALA A 93 -4.88 6.16 2.85
CA ALA A 93 -3.54 6.44 3.35
C ALA A 93 -3.58 7.01 4.78
N GLU A 94 -4.47 7.98 5.02
CA GLU A 94 -4.67 8.58 6.35
C GLU A 94 -5.12 7.55 7.40
N LEU A 95 -6.07 6.67 7.05
CA LEU A 95 -6.54 5.61 7.94
C LEU A 95 -5.45 4.57 8.23
N PHE A 96 -4.68 4.15 7.22
CA PHE A 96 -3.57 3.23 7.40
C PHE A 96 -2.50 3.80 8.33
N THR A 97 -2.11 5.06 8.17
CA THR A 97 -1.12 5.70 9.06
C THR A 97 -1.61 5.84 10.50
N ARG A 98 -2.89 6.17 10.70
CA ARG A 98 -3.44 6.40 12.05
C ARG A 98 -3.84 5.14 12.81
N LEU A 99 -4.35 4.14 12.09
CA LEU A 99 -4.93 2.94 12.69
C LEU A 99 -4.02 1.71 12.58
N GLY A 100 -3.02 1.75 11.69
CA GLY A 100 -2.08 0.65 11.45
C GLY A 100 -0.82 0.67 12.33
N GLY A 101 -0.84 1.40 13.45
CA GLY A 101 0.27 1.46 14.42
C GLY A 101 0.39 0.22 15.31
#